data_AF-A0A386UKR2-F1
#
_entry.id   AF-A0A386UKR2-F1
#
_cell.length_a   1.000
_cell.length_b   1.000
_cell.length_c   1.000
_cell.angle_alpha   90.00
_cell.angle_beta   90.00
_cell.angle_gamma   90.00
#
_symmetry.space_group_name_H-M   'P 1'
#
loop_
_entity.id
_entity.type
_entity.pdbx_description
1 polymer ?
#
loop_
_entity_poly.entity_id
_entity_poly.type
_entity_poly.pdbx_seq_one_letter_code
_entity_poly.pdbx_strand_id
1 'polypeptide(L)'
;MSDPRKPVHLQGGEQADVVSSIVHAHLIECRNLGARALGCTGASFVTMGMGIWATELAELDGKAAAQFLRALADLMEPGRKNAAKQEAEARRQYAVRRLLAAVDLMMNNAEGRA
;
A
#
# COMPACT_ATOMS: atom_id res chain seq x y z
N MET A 1 -15.83 -12.07 20.33
CA MET A 1 -14.82 -12.54 19.36
C MET A 1 -13.76 -11.46 19.24
N SER A 2 -12.55 -11.69 19.74
CA SER A 2 -11.42 -10.77 19.52
C SER A 2 -10.93 -10.88 18.08
N ASP A 3 -10.63 -9.75 17.46
CA ASP A 3 -10.08 -9.66 16.10
C ASP A 3 -8.80 -10.53 16.00
N PRO A 4 -8.72 -11.51 15.08
CA PRO A 4 -7.59 -12.42 14.94
C PRO A 4 -6.32 -11.74 14.37
N ARG A 5 -6.41 -10.47 13.97
CA ARG A 5 -5.25 -9.72 13.47
C ARG A 5 -4.33 -9.36 14.64
N LYS A 6 -3.05 -9.72 14.51
CA LYS A 6 -2.01 -9.29 15.46
C LYS A 6 -2.10 -7.77 15.66
N PRO A 7 -2.07 -7.26 16.90
CA PRO A 7 -2.05 -5.82 17.13
C PRO A 7 -0.84 -5.23 16.41
N VAL A 8 -1.10 -4.24 15.53
CA VAL A 8 -0.02 -3.48 14.90
C VAL A 8 0.55 -2.57 15.97
N HIS A 9 1.67 -2.97 16.57
CA HIS A 9 2.43 -2.13 17.47
C HIS A 9 3.09 -1.01 16.65
N LEU A 10 2.47 0.17 16.64
CA LEU A 10 3.11 1.39 16.16
C LEU A 10 4.23 1.73 17.15
N GLN A 11 5.45 1.30 16.86
CA GLN A 11 6.63 1.71 17.64
C GLN A 11 6.84 3.22 17.44
N GLY A 12 7.01 3.97 18.54
CA GLY A 12 7.26 5.41 18.49
C GLY A 12 8.76 5.75 18.40
N GLY A 13 9.08 6.89 17.78
CA GLY A 13 10.42 7.51 17.83
C GLY A 13 11.50 6.83 16.97
N GLU A 14 12.76 6.88 17.42
CA GLU A 14 13.98 6.40 16.71
C GLU A 14 13.85 4.98 16.15
N GLN A 15 13.08 4.11 16.79
CA GLN A 15 12.88 2.73 16.34
C GLN A 15 12.09 2.67 15.01
N ALA A 16 11.14 3.58 14.82
CA ALA A 16 10.41 3.69 13.55
C ALA A 16 11.33 4.17 12.42
N ASP A 17 12.28 5.07 12.70
CA ASP A 17 13.24 5.55 11.72
C ASP A 17 14.25 4.47 11.33
N VAL A 18 14.74 3.69 12.31
CA VAL A 18 15.61 2.53 12.04
C VAL A 18 14.88 1.50 11.17
N VAL A 19 13.64 1.13 11.52
CA VAL A 19 12.84 0.20 10.72
C VAL A 19 12.61 0.75 9.32
N SER A 20 12.26 2.04 9.19
CA SER A 20 12.08 2.71 7.90
C SER A 20 13.34 2.65 7.04
N SER A 21 14.52 2.87 7.65
CA SER A 21 15.80 2.80 6.94
C SER A 21 16.13 1.39 6.43
N ILE A 22 15.84 0.35 7.23
CA ILE A 22 16.05 -1.06 6.86
C ILE A 22 15.11 -1.43 5.71
N VAL A 23 13.83 -1.08 5.83
CA VAL A 23 12.83 -1.33 4.78
C VAL A 23 13.23 -0.61 3.49
N HIS A 24 13.64 0.66 3.57
CA HIS A 24 14.09 1.41 2.41
C HIS A 24 15.30 0.76 1.73
N ALA A 25 16.33 0.38 2.50
CA ALA A 25 17.52 -0.29 1.96
C ALA A 25 17.16 -1.58 1.23
N HIS A 26 16.30 -2.40 1.84
CA HIS A 26 15.83 -3.64 1.24
C HIS A 26 15.01 -3.41 -0.04
N LEU A 27 14.12 -2.41 -0.06
CA LEU A 27 13.34 -2.05 -1.25
C LEU A 27 14.24 -1.59 -2.41
N ILE A 28 15.31 -0.84 -2.12
CA ILE A 28 16.30 -0.43 -3.12
C ILE A 28 17.05 -1.64 -3.69
N GLU A 29 17.46 -2.58 -2.83
CA GLU A 29 18.10 -3.82 -3.25
C GLU A 29 17.19 -4.66 -4.15
N CYS A 30 15.96 -4.92 -3.72
CA CYS A 30 14.95 -5.65 -4.49
C CYS A 30 14.70 -4.99 -5.85
N ARG A 31 14.59 -3.65 -5.89
CA ARG A 31 14.43 -2.89 -7.12
C ARG A 31 15.62 -3.05 -8.06
N ASN A 32 16.86 -3.07 -7.56
CA ASN A 32 18.05 -3.26 -8.37
C ASN A 32 18.15 -4.70 -8.92
N LEU A 33 17.86 -5.70 -8.09
CA LEU A 33 17.83 -7.11 -8.50
C LEU A 33 16.76 -7.36 -9.56
N GLY A 34 15.52 -6.90 -9.32
CA GLY A 34 14.41 -7.04 -10.24
C GLY A 34 14.63 -6.32 -11.57
N ALA A 35 15.14 -5.07 -11.53
CA ALA A 35 15.45 -4.32 -12.73
C ALA A 35 16.53 -5.00 -13.58
N ARG A 36 17.58 -5.54 -12.96
CA ARG A 36 18.62 -6.32 -13.65
C ARG A 36 18.05 -7.60 -14.27
N ALA A 37 17.24 -8.35 -13.53
CA ALA A 37 16.66 -9.60 -13.99
C ALA A 37 15.74 -9.40 -15.22
N LEU A 38 15.02 -8.28 -15.26
CA LEU A 38 14.11 -7.94 -16.36
C LEU A 38 14.76 -7.11 -17.48
N GLY A 39 16.06 -6.78 -17.35
CA GLY A 39 16.77 -5.96 -18.34
C GLY A 39 16.19 -4.55 -18.50
N CYS A 40 15.65 -3.96 -17.42
CA CYS A 40 15.02 -2.65 -17.44
C CYS A 40 15.65 -1.69 -16.43
N THR A 41 15.23 -0.42 -16.45
CA THR A 41 15.67 0.55 -15.44
C THR A 41 14.93 0.33 -14.13
N GLY A 42 15.53 0.74 -13.01
CA GLY A 42 14.87 0.70 -11.71
C GLY A 42 13.55 1.49 -11.65
N ALA A 43 13.43 2.57 -12.43
CA ALA A 43 12.19 3.32 -12.55
C ALA A 43 11.12 2.50 -13.31
N SER A 44 11.49 1.90 -14.44
CA SER A 44 10.59 1.02 -15.21
C SER A 44 10.08 -0.14 -14.35
N PHE A 45 10.97 -0.77 -13.57
CA PHE A 45 10.61 -1.85 -12.65
C PHE A 45 9.51 -1.43 -11.66
N VAL A 46 9.71 -0.30 -10.99
CA VAL A 46 8.74 0.22 -10.00
C VAL A 46 7.43 0.61 -10.68
N THR A 47 7.47 1.30 -11.84
CA THR A 47 6.27 1.68 -12.58
C THR A 47 5.44 0.48 -12.99
N MET A 48 6.08 -0.61 -13.47
CA MET A 48 5.38 -1.86 -13.79
C MET A 48 4.72 -2.47 -12.55
N GLY A 49 5.46 -2.59 -11.45
CA GLY A 49 4.92 -3.13 -10.20
C GLY A 49 3.74 -2.33 -9.65
N MET A 50 3.84 -0.99 -9.69
CA MET A 50 2.73 -0.10 -9.33
C MET A 50 1.53 -0.25 -10.27
N GLY A 51 1.77 -0.44 -11.56
CA GLY A 51 0.71 -0.66 -12.55
C GLY A 51 -0.05 -1.98 -12.31
N ILE A 52 0.67 -3.08 -12.09
CA ILE A 52 0.09 -4.38 -11.76
C ILE A 52 -0.75 -4.26 -10.49
N TRP A 53 -0.17 -3.70 -9.43
CA TRP A 53 -0.87 -3.53 -8.15
C TRP A 53 -2.10 -2.62 -8.26
N ALA A 54 -2.04 -1.53 -9.04
CA ALA A 54 -3.18 -0.66 -9.26
C ALA A 54 -4.33 -1.39 -9.98
N THR A 55 -4.01 -2.25 -10.95
CA THR A 55 -5.01 -3.10 -11.63
C THR A 55 -5.63 -4.10 -10.67
N GLU A 56 -4.83 -4.83 -9.88
CA GLU A 56 -5.33 -5.79 -8.89
C GLU A 56 -6.25 -5.13 -7.85
N LEU A 57 -5.90 -3.93 -7.36
CA LEU A 57 -6.75 -3.17 -6.46
C LEU A 57 -8.06 -2.75 -7.13
N ALA A 58 -8.01 -2.38 -8.42
CA ALA A 58 -9.19 -1.96 -9.16
C ALA A 58 -10.17 -3.11 -9.42
N GLU A 59 -9.66 -4.34 -9.58
CA GLU A 59 -10.47 -5.56 -9.66
C GLU A 59 -11.23 -5.86 -8.36
N LEU A 60 -10.66 -5.51 -7.20
CA LEU A 60 -11.34 -5.63 -5.90
C LEU A 60 -12.42 -4.56 -5.72
N ASP A 61 -12.04 -3.28 -5.82
CA ASP A 61 -12.95 -2.13 -5.78
C ASP A 61 -12.30 -0.91 -6.45
N GLY A 62 -12.62 -0.68 -7.72
CA GLY A 62 -12.09 0.44 -8.50
C GLY A 62 -12.27 1.82 -7.88
N LYS A 63 -13.36 2.07 -7.15
CA LYS A 63 -13.59 3.35 -6.48
C LYS A 63 -12.69 3.51 -5.27
N ALA A 64 -12.55 2.46 -4.45
CA ALA A 64 -11.66 2.48 -3.29
C ALA A 64 -10.20 2.55 -3.73
N ALA A 65 -9.81 1.82 -4.79
CA ALA A 65 -8.47 1.87 -5.38
C ALA A 65 -8.10 3.30 -5.83
N ALA A 66 -8.98 3.97 -6.58
CA ALA A 66 -8.76 5.35 -7.01
C ALA A 66 -8.63 6.33 -5.83
N GLN A 67 -9.49 6.20 -4.81
CA GLN A 67 -9.42 7.02 -3.59
C GLN A 67 -8.11 6.80 -2.83
N PHE A 68 -7.66 5.55 -2.74
CA PHE A 68 -6.44 5.18 -2.06
C PHE A 68 -5.20 5.75 -2.78
N LEU A 69 -5.08 5.54 -4.10
CA LEU A 69 -3.96 6.06 -4.89
C LEU A 69 -3.91 7.60 -4.87
N ARG A 70 -5.07 8.26 -4.93
CA ARG A 70 -5.13 9.72 -4.81
C ARG A 70 -4.68 10.20 -3.43
N ALA A 71 -5.10 9.52 -2.37
CA ALA A 71 -4.69 9.85 -1.01
C ALA A 71 -3.17 9.68 -0.80
N LEU A 72 -2.56 8.65 -1.39
CA LEU A 72 -1.10 8.48 -1.36
C LEU A 72 -0.37 9.63 -2.07
N ALA A 73 -0.83 10.02 -3.27
CA ALA A 73 -0.24 11.15 -4.00
C ALA A 73 -0.34 12.45 -3.18
N ASP A 74 -1.49 12.68 -2.55
CA ASP A 74 -1.73 13.82 -1.68
C ASP A 74 -0.79 13.84 -0.45
N LEU A 75 -0.51 12.68 0.18
CA LEU A 75 0.39 12.59 1.33
C LEU A 75 1.84 12.90 0.98
N MET A 76 2.26 12.44 -0.20
CA MET A 76 3.62 12.59 -0.70
C MET A 76 3.88 13.96 -1.35
N GLU A 77 2.83 14.76 -1.61
CA GLU A 77 2.96 16.09 -2.20
C GLU A 77 3.83 17.02 -1.32
N PRO A 78 4.96 17.54 -1.85
CA PRO A 78 5.78 18.52 -1.16
C PRO A 78 5.01 19.82 -0.96
N GLY A 79 5.11 20.43 0.22
CA GLY A 79 4.47 21.72 0.50
C GLY A 79 2.96 21.68 0.78
N ARG A 80 2.32 20.51 0.71
CA ARG A 80 0.92 20.38 1.15
C ARG A 80 0.81 20.61 2.66
N LYS A 81 -0.17 21.43 3.07
CA LYS A 81 -0.44 21.79 4.47
C LYS A 81 -0.75 20.55 5.32
N ASN A 82 -0.32 20.56 6.59
CA ASN A 82 -0.52 19.45 7.52
C ASN A 82 -1.99 19.01 7.64
N ALA A 83 -2.94 19.95 7.70
CA ALA A 83 -4.38 19.63 7.75
C ALA A 83 -4.83 18.83 6.50
N ALA A 84 -4.40 19.24 5.31
CA ALA A 84 -4.72 18.54 4.08
C ALA A 84 -4.05 17.15 3.99
N LYS A 85 -2.89 16.97 4.64
CA LYS A 85 -2.26 15.64 4.80
C LYS A 85 -3.03 14.75 5.77
N GLN A 86 -3.55 15.30 6.87
CA GLN A 86 -4.42 14.56 7.80
C GLN A 86 -5.71 14.10 7.14
N GLU A 87 -6.35 14.96 6.34
CA GLU A 87 -7.53 14.57 5.56
C GLU A 87 -7.20 13.50 4.51
N ALA A 88 -6.04 13.61 3.85
CA ALA A 88 -5.57 12.57 2.92
C ALA A 88 -5.35 11.24 3.64
N GLU A 89 -4.77 11.24 4.83
CA GLU A 89 -4.60 10.04 5.65
C GLU A 89 -5.96 9.42 6.03
N ALA A 90 -6.96 10.23 6.41
CA ALA A 90 -8.30 9.74 6.68
C ALA A 90 -8.94 9.07 5.45
N ARG A 91 -8.79 9.69 4.26
CA ARG A 91 -9.24 9.09 2.99
C ARG A 91 -8.51 7.78 2.69
N ARG A 92 -7.19 7.73 2.92
CA ARG A 92 -6.37 6.53 2.74
C ARG A 92 -6.87 5.39 3.62
N GLN A 93 -7.08 5.64 4.92
CA GLN A 93 -7.55 4.63 5.87
C GLN A 93 -8.93 4.12 5.52
N TYR A 94 -9.86 4.99 5.12
CA TYR A 94 -11.19 4.60 4.66
C TYR A 94 -11.12 3.68 3.43
N ALA A 95 -10.32 4.05 2.42
CA ALA A 95 -10.16 3.25 1.22
C ALA A 95 -9.53 1.88 1.51
N VAL A 96 -8.52 1.82 2.38
CA VAL A 96 -7.89 0.55 2.82
C VAL A 96 -8.92 -0.35 3.49
N ARG A 97 -9.77 0.17 4.37
CA ARG A 97 -10.83 -0.64 5.02
C ARG A 97 -11.79 -1.24 4.00
N ARG A 98 -12.15 -0.50 2.96
CA ARG A 98 -13.03 -1.02 1.88
C ARG A 98 -12.33 -2.09 1.04
N LEU A 99 -11.07 -1.88 0.68
CA LEU A 99 -10.28 -2.86 -0.07
C LEU A 99 -10.11 -4.16 0.72
N LEU A 100 -9.80 -4.08 2.01
CA LEU A 100 -9.71 -5.26 2.88
C LEU A 100 -11.06 -6.00 2.98
N ALA A 101 -12.17 -5.27 3.14
CA ALA A 101 -13.50 -5.90 3.14
C ALA A 101 -13.84 -6.59 1.82
N ALA A 102 -13.39 -6.05 0.68
CA ALA A 102 -13.56 -6.68 -0.63
C ALA A 102 -12.74 -7.99 -0.74
N VAL A 103 -11.51 -8.00 -0.20
CA VAL A 103 -10.70 -9.22 -0.09
C VAL A 103 -11.40 -10.27 0.78
N ASP A 104 -11.90 -9.88 1.96
CA ASP A 104 -12.61 -10.79 2.87
C ASP A 104 -13.82 -11.44 2.17
N LEU A 105 -14.59 -10.67 1.39
CA LEU A 105 -15.71 -11.19 0.60
C LEU A 105 -15.26 -12.15 -0.50
N MET A 106 -14.16 -11.86 -1.20
CA MET A 106 -13.60 -12.73 -2.23
C MET A 106 -13.13 -14.06 -1.64
N MET A 107 -12.48 -14.03 -0.48
CA MET A 107 -11.99 -15.23 0.22
C MET A 107 -13.14 -16.08 0.75
N ASN A 108 -14.17 -15.47 1.34
CA ASN A 108 -15.36 -16.21 1.81
C ASN A 108 -16.09 -16.94 0.68
N ASN A 109 -16.18 -16.34 -0.51
CA ASN A 109 -16.77 -16.99 -1.68
C ASN A 109 -15.91 -18.16 -2.22
N ALA A 110 -14.61 -18.17 -1.95
CA ALA A 110 -13.71 -19.26 -2.34
C ALA A 110 -13.84 -20.48 -1.40
N GLU A 111 -14.18 -20.29 -0.13
CA GLU A 111 -14.37 -21.37 0.84
C GLU A 111 -15.75 -22.06 0.76
N GLY A 112 -16.76 -21.40 0.17
CA GLY A 112 -18.14 -21.92 0.04
C GLY A 112 -18.42 -22.83 -1.16
N ARG A 113 -17.39 -23.28 -1.90
CA ARG A 113 -17.51 -24.15 -3.09
C ARG A 113 -16.62 -25.40 -3.02
N ALA A 114 -16.52 -26.02 -1.85
CA ALA A 114 -15.86 -27.32 -1.66
C ALA A 114 -16.87 -28.37 -1.16
#